data_AF-A0A1Q6RIN2-F1
#
_entry.id   AF-A0A1Q6RIN2-F1
#
_cell.length_a   1.000
_cell.length_b   1.000
_cell.length_c   1.000
_cell.angle_alpha   90.00
_cell.angle_beta   90.00
_cell.angle_gamma   90.00
#
_symmetry.space_group_name_H-M   'P 1'
#
loop_
_entity.id
_entity.type
_entity.pdbx_description
1 polymer ?
#
loop_
_entity_poly.entity_id
_entity_poly.type
_entity_poly.pdbx_seq_one_letter_code
_entity_poly.pdbx_strand_id
1 'polypeptide(L)'
;MNKTSYTGTSGTAGAWDYVSVSCNFTGKHNGKIVGFFCGHSHGDSIVTDETPYPVVTIASDAHSLSADSEVVRTAGTAAEHVIDFVTVNRSAKTVSLTRLGAGADRSYSYQ
;
A
#
# COMPACT_ATOMS: atom_id res chain seq x y z
N MET A 1 -2.42 -3.41 23.23
CA MET A 1 -3.76 -4.03 23.10
C MET A 1 -3.63 -5.27 22.23
N ASN A 2 -3.80 -6.46 22.81
CA ASN A 2 -3.81 -7.72 22.05
C ASN A 2 -5.21 -7.90 21.45
N LYS A 3 -5.43 -7.43 20.22
CA LYS A 3 -6.64 -7.76 19.46
C LYS A 3 -6.41 -9.14 18.83
N THR A 4 -6.83 -10.19 19.53
CA THR A 4 -6.69 -11.60 19.09
C THR A 4 -7.77 -12.05 18.09
N SER A 5 -8.72 -11.17 17.77
CA SER A 5 -9.73 -11.38 16.73
C SER A 5 -10.39 -10.05 16.37
N TYR A 6 -10.71 -9.86 15.10
CA TYR A 6 -11.57 -8.76 14.63
C TYR A 6 -12.84 -9.36 14.02
N THR A 7 -13.99 -8.90 14.49
CA THR A 7 -15.30 -9.24 13.93
C THR A 7 -16.09 -7.94 13.83
N GLY A 8 -16.57 -7.61 12.63
CA GLY A 8 -17.39 -6.44 12.38
C GLY A 8 -18.58 -6.83 11.52
N THR A 9 -19.77 -6.34 11.87
CA THR A 9 -20.96 -6.42 11.02
C THR A 9 -21.52 -5.02 10.88
N SER A 10 -21.77 -4.58 9.65
CA SER A 10 -22.70 -3.48 9.40
C SER A 10 -23.52 -3.79 8.15
N GLY A 11 -24.81 -3.52 8.25
CA GLY A 11 -25.83 -3.85 7.25
C GLY A 11 -25.81 -3.02 5.97
N THR A 12 -26.81 -3.33 5.15
CA THR A 12 -26.85 -3.41 3.68
C THR A 12 -26.83 -2.09 2.91
N ALA A 13 -26.06 -2.08 1.79
CA ALA A 13 -26.60 -1.82 0.46
C ALA A 13 -25.61 -2.26 -0.65
N GLY A 14 -25.98 -3.27 -1.46
CA GLY A 14 -25.46 -3.46 -2.82
C GLY A 14 -24.19 -4.30 -2.98
N ALA A 15 -24.27 -5.60 -2.70
CA ALA A 15 -23.45 -6.68 -3.28
C ALA A 15 -21.97 -6.38 -3.61
N TRP A 16 -21.15 -6.18 -2.58
CA TRP A 16 -19.74 -6.56 -2.64
C TRP A 16 -19.66 -8.01 -2.14
N ASP A 17 -19.12 -8.92 -2.94
CA ASP A 17 -18.80 -10.27 -2.46
C ASP A 17 -17.74 -10.12 -1.36
N TYR A 18 -18.18 -10.18 -0.11
CA TYR A 18 -17.28 -10.10 1.03
C TYR A 18 -16.52 -11.42 1.14
N VAL A 19 -15.23 -11.36 0.83
CA VAL A 19 -14.32 -12.44 1.19
C VAL A 19 -14.07 -12.34 2.69
N SER A 20 -14.66 -13.26 3.46
CA SER A 20 -14.28 -13.44 4.87
C SER A 20 -12.93 -14.15 4.91
N VAL A 21 -11.92 -13.47 5.48
CA VAL A 21 -10.60 -14.07 5.73
C VAL A 21 -10.48 -14.33 7.23
N SER A 22 -10.41 -15.60 7.61
CA SER A 22 -10.10 -16.01 8.98
C SER A 22 -8.58 -16.12 9.13
N CYS A 23 -7.98 -15.17 9.85
CA CYS A 23 -6.56 -15.19 10.19
C CYS A 23 -6.40 -15.64 11.65
N ASN A 24 -5.72 -16.77 11.85
CA ASN A 24 -5.37 -17.25 13.17
C ASN A 24 -4.05 -16.61 13.65
N PHE A 25 -4.14 -15.65 14.57
CA PHE A 25 -2.97 -15.05 15.24
C PHE A 25 -2.67 -15.69 16.61
N THR A 26 -3.22 -16.87 16.87
CA THR A 26 -3.03 -17.59 18.13
C THR A 26 -1.61 -18.17 18.15
N GLY A 27 -0.70 -17.40 18.75
CA GLY A 27 0.73 -17.65 18.82
C GLY A 27 1.45 -16.33 19.09
N LYS A 28 2.59 -16.32 19.79
CA LYS A 28 3.41 -15.11 19.92
C LYS A 28 4.09 -14.81 18.58
N HIS A 29 3.36 -14.18 17.67
CA HIS A 29 3.93 -13.74 16.41
C HIS A 29 4.70 -12.44 16.65
N ASN A 30 6.03 -12.52 16.73
CA ASN A 30 6.93 -11.37 16.81
C ASN A 30 7.13 -10.69 15.44
N GLY A 31 6.09 -10.72 14.59
CA GLY A 31 6.11 -10.10 13.28
C GLY A 31 6.21 -8.59 13.41
N LYS A 32 7.07 -7.97 12.60
CA LYS A 32 7.15 -6.52 12.48
C LYS A 32 6.38 -6.08 11.26
N ILE A 33 5.52 -5.09 11.42
CA ILE A 33 4.85 -4.45 10.29
C ILE A 33 5.91 -3.59 9.60
N VAL A 34 6.20 -3.92 8.34
CA VAL A 34 7.18 -3.19 7.54
C VAL A 34 6.52 -2.04 6.77
N GLY A 35 5.20 -2.10 6.56
CA GLY A 35 4.40 -1.03 5.97
C GLY A 35 2.99 -1.51 5.61
N PHE A 36 2.09 -0.56 5.35
CA PHE A 36 0.76 -0.76 4.80
C PHE A 36 0.70 -0.14 3.40
N PHE A 37 0.49 -0.96 2.38
CA PHE A 37 0.50 -0.54 0.97
C PHE A 37 -0.92 -0.52 0.44
N CYS A 38 -1.36 0.62 -0.10
CA CYS A 38 -2.72 0.78 -0.60
C CYS A 38 -2.80 1.67 -1.85
N GLY A 39 -3.93 1.52 -2.57
CA GLY A 39 -4.31 2.40 -3.68
C GLY A 39 -5.41 3.39 -3.26
N HIS A 40 -6.44 3.55 -4.11
CA HIS A 40 -7.63 4.40 -3.93
C HIS A 40 -7.40 5.91 -4.09
N SER A 41 -6.36 6.49 -3.50
CA SER A 41 -6.09 7.94 -3.62
C SER A 41 -5.53 8.36 -4.97
N HIS A 42 -5.06 7.41 -5.78
CA HIS A 42 -4.41 7.63 -7.07
C HIS A 42 -3.16 8.54 -6.99
N GLY A 43 -2.58 8.72 -5.81
CA GLY A 43 -1.38 9.52 -5.60
C GLY A 43 -0.27 8.76 -4.89
N ASP A 44 0.97 9.13 -5.17
CA ASP A 44 2.15 8.60 -4.49
C ASP A 44 2.33 9.32 -3.14
N SER A 45 2.36 8.57 -2.03
CA SER A 45 2.69 9.11 -0.71
C SER A 45 3.35 8.05 0.17
N ILE A 46 4.19 8.51 1.09
CA ILE A 46 4.78 7.71 2.17
C ILE A 46 4.64 8.51 3.47
N VAL A 47 3.90 7.96 4.42
CA VAL A 47 3.70 8.56 5.75
C VAL A 47 4.33 7.64 6.79
N THR A 48 5.40 8.09 7.44
CA THR A 48 6.13 7.30 8.46
C THR A 48 5.89 7.75 9.89
N ASP A 49 5.48 9.01 10.09
CA ASP A 49 5.55 9.65 11.42
C ASP A 49 4.16 9.93 12.04
N GLU A 50 3.09 9.78 11.26
CA GLU A 50 1.71 10.06 11.71
C GLU A 50 0.93 8.80 12.09
N THR A 51 1.50 7.62 11.80
CA THR A 51 0.84 6.32 12.00
C THR A 51 1.79 5.33 12.67
N PRO A 52 1.29 4.28 13.33
CA PRO A 52 2.15 3.32 14.05
C PRO A 52 3.08 2.47 13.16
N TYR A 53 2.91 2.54 11.83
CA TYR A 53 3.70 1.82 10.83
C TYR A 53 3.63 2.59 9.51
N PRO A 54 4.66 2.54 8.64
CA PRO A 54 4.64 3.30 7.38
C PRO A 54 3.41 3.00 6.53
N VAL A 55 2.71 4.04 6.09
CA VAL A 55 1.60 3.94 5.13
C VAL A 55 2.07 4.44 3.78
N VAL A 56 1.90 3.62 2.76
CA VAL A 56 2.35 3.90 1.39
C VAL A 56 1.14 3.88 0.47
N THR A 57 0.91 4.99 -0.22
CA THR A 57 -0.03 5.04 -1.34
C THR A 57 0.72 5.03 -2.66
N ILE A 58 0.16 4.33 -3.63
CA ILE A 58 0.68 4.22 -4.98
C ILE A 58 -0.31 4.86 -5.95
N ALA A 59 0.19 5.67 -6.87
CA ALA A 59 -0.59 6.18 -7.98
C ALA A 59 -1.09 5.03 -8.89
N SER A 60 -2.12 5.29 -9.69
CA SER A 60 -2.82 4.24 -10.45
C SER A 60 -2.40 4.22 -11.93
N ASP A 61 -2.30 3.03 -12.52
CA ASP A 61 -2.22 2.79 -13.97
C ASP A 61 -3.46 3.32 -14.71
N ALA A 62 -4.59 3.50 -14.02
CA ALA A 62 -5.78 4.04 -14.65
C ALA A 62 -5.54 5.48 -15.11
N HIS A 63 -5.58 5.69 -16.43
CA HIS A 63 -5.57 6.99 -17.10
C HIS A 63 -6.90 7.74 -16.86
N SER A 64 -7.25 7.96 -15.60
CA SER A 64 -8.34 8.87 -15.24
C SER A 64 -7.78 10.28 -15.15
N LEU A 65 -8.21 11.15 -16.07
CA LEU A 65 -7.86 12.57 -16.16
C LEU A 65 -8.27 13.38 -14.91
N SER A 66 -9.05 12.78 -13.99
CA SER A 66 -9.60 13.45 -12.80
C SER A 66 -8.92 13.06 -11.49
N ALA A 67 -7.78 12.37 -11.54
CA ALA A 67 -7.04 12.01 -10.34
C ALA A 67 -5.78 12.88 -10.24
N ASP A 68 -5.70 13.70 -9.19
CA ASP A 68 -4.61 14.61 -8.79
C ASP A 68 -3.28 13.88 -8.51
N SER A 69 -2.86 12.98 -9.38
CA SER A 69 -1.50 12.45 -9.32
C SER A 69 -0.58 13.44 -10.02
N GLU A 70 0.42 13.96 -9.33
CA GLU A 70 1.53 14.71 -9.94
C GLU A 70 2.31 13.85 -10.97
N VAL A 71 2.07 12.53 -10.98
CA VAL A 71 2.66 11.55 -11.88
C VAL A 71 2.03 11.64 -13.29
N VAL A 72 2.78 12.23 -14.23
CA VAL A 72 2.39 12.33 -15.63
C VAL A 72 2.52 10.97 -16.32
N ARG A 73 1.43 10.49 -16.90
CA ARG A 73 1.36 9.21 -17.63
C ARG A 73 1.07 9.46 -19.11
N THR A 74 1.76 8.74 -19.98
CA THR A 74 1.58 8.87 -21.44
C THR A 74 1.40 7.51 -22.09
N ALA A 75 0.21 7.27 -22.64
CA ALA A 75 -0.14 6.01 -23.28
C ALA A 75 0.81 5.70 -24.46
N GLY A 76 1.16 4.42 -24.62
CA GLY A 76 2.10 3.92 -25.62
C GLY A 76 3.56 4.20 -25.31
N THR A 77 3.87 4.70 -24.10
CA THR A 77 5.25 4.96 -23.67
C THR A 77 5.60 4.17 -22.42
N ALA A 78 6.89 4.15 -22.05
CA ALA A 78 7.30 3.56 -20.78
C ALA A 78 6.60 4.20 -19.57
N ALA A 79 6.16 5.46 -19.67
CA ALA A 79 5.47 6.21 -18.62
C ALA A 79 3.96 5.87 -18.52
N GLU A 80 3.46 4.85 -19.21
CA GLU A 80 2.05 4.44 -19.10
C GLU A 80 1.74 3.76 -17.76
N HIS A 81 2.70 3.03 -17.21
CA HIS A 81 2.55 2.25 -15.98
C HIS A 81 2.98 3.03 -14.72
N VAL A 82 2.44 2.61 -13.58
CA VAL A 82 2.79 3.08 -12.24
C VAL A 82 2.79 1.87 -11.31
N ILE A 83 3.81 1.02 -11.47
CA ILE A 83 3.94 -0.23 -10.72
C ILE A 83 5.19 -0.14 -9.83
N ASP A 84 5.04 -0.46 -8.55
CA ASP A 84 6.16 -0.52 -7.61
C ASP A 84 6.54 -1.95 -7.26
N PHE A 85 7.83 -2.26 -7.42
CA PHE A 85 8.45 -3.45 -6.89
C PHE A 85 8.97 -3.17 -5.48
N VAL A 86 8.33 -3.80 -4.49
CA VAL A 86 8.68 -3.61 -3.08
C VAL A 86 9.76 -4.60 -2.67
N THR A 87 10.93 -4.07 -2.29
CA THR A 87 12.05 -4.84 -1.73
C THR A 87 12.23 -4.49 -0.25
N VAL A 88 12.23 -5.51 0.61
CA VAL A 88 12.37 -5.33 2.07
C VAL A 88 13.74 -5.82 2.53
N ASN A 89 14.57 -4.92 3.03
CA ASN A 89 15.82 -5.25 3.69
C ASN A 89 15.61 -5.33 5.20
N ARG A 90 15.50 -6.56 5.72
CA ARG A 90 15.22 -6.81 7.15
C ARG A 90 16.37 -6.45 8.09
N SER A 91 17.60 -6.54 7.61
CA SER A 91 18.79 -6.25 8.42
C SER A 91 18.99 -4.75 8.59
N ALA A 92 18.81 -3.98 7.50
CA ALA A 92 18.89 -2.53 7.52
C ALA A 92 17.59 -1.84 7.97
N LYS A 93 16.49 -2.60 8.05
CA LYS A 93 15.12 -2.11 8.28
C LYS A 93 14.70 -1.02 7.30
N THR A 94 14.99 -1.25 6.03
CA THR A 94 14.61 -0.36 4.93
C THR A 94 13.69 -1.07 3.96
N VAL A 95 12.82 -0.30 3.33
CA VAL A 95 11.99 -0.73 2.20
C VAL A 95 12.31 0.17 1.03
N SER A 96 12.56 -0.44 -0.12
CA SER A 96 12.73 0.23 -1.41
C SER A 96 11.56 -0.09 -2.32
N LEU A 97 11.03 0.92 -2.99
CA LEU A 97 10.01 0.82 -4.02
C LEU A 97 10.67 1.22 -5.33
N THR A 98 10.97 0.23 -6.17
CA THR A 98 11.52 0.48 -7.50
C THR A 98 10.38 0.64 -8.49
N ARG A 99 10.32 1.79 -9.16
CA ARG A 99 9.24 2.17 -10.07
C ARG A 99 9.48 1.57 -11.45
N LEU A 100 8.46 0.88 -11.97
CA LEU A 100 8.28 0.68 -13.40
C LEU A 100 7.27 1.70 -13.92
N GLY A 101 7.75 2.56 -14.80
CA GLY A 101 6.95 3.55 -15.52
C GLY A 101 7.06 4.95 -14.94
N ALA A 102 5.97 5.71 -14.90
CA ALA A 102 5.99 7.11 -14.54
C ALA A 102 6.30 7.32 -13.05
N GLY A 103 7.06 8.37 -12.72
CA GLY A 103 7.49 8.69 -11.36
C GLY A 103 8.94 8.26 -11.07
N ALA A 104 9.28 8.15 -9.79
CA ALA A 104 10.63 7.84 -9.33
C ALA A 104 10.63 6.74 -8.27
N ASP A 105 11.79 6.11 -8.10
CA ASP A 105 12.03 5.19 -6.98
C ASP A 105 11.85 5.91 -5.64
N ARG A 106 11.32 5.19 -4.65
CA ARG A 106 11.07 5.69 -3.30
C ARG A 106 11.62 4.73 -2.26
N SER A 107 11.88 5.23 -1.06
CA SER A 107 12.34 4.37 0.03
C SER A 107 11.98 4.94 1.39
N TYR A 108 11.89 4.07 2.39
CA TYR A 108 11.71 4.48 3.78
C TYR A 108 12.33 3.46 4.75
N SER A 109 12.51 3.91 5.99
CA SER A 109 12.94 3.06 7.10
C SER A 109 11.74 2.70 7.99
N TYR A 110 11.77 1.54 8.62
CA TYR A 110 10.75 1.07 9.56
C TYR A 110 11.37 0.59 10.89
N GLN A 111 10.56 0.49 11.94
CA GLN A 111 11.06 0.23 13.32
C GLN A 111 11.18 -1.26 13.70
#